data_AF-A0A1G2ZHV7-F1
#
_entry.id   AF-A0A1G2ZHV7-F1
#
_cell.length_a   1.000
_cell.length_b   1.000
_cell.length_c   1.000
_cell.angle_alpha   90.00
_cell.angle_beta   90.00
_cell.angle_gamma   90.00
#
_symmetry.space_group_name_H-M   'P 1'
#
loop_
_entity.id
_entity.type
_entity.pdbx_description
1 polymer ?
#
loop_
_entity_poly.entity_id
_entity_poly.type
_entity_poly.pdbx_seq_one_letter_code
_entity_poly.pdbx_strand_id
1 'polypeptide(L)'
;MKRQEAEALADIILQELKDPIDIQKVFEKVEKQFTDAPQLIEFISTKDRQFRRIFYLESERVWFKLYGWTMAKTLMFLGIISAVLFYISKDRVDVANVFPYFIFGASAYYLFLYLLSINRYSKNKKKVINIINNYREELGSILKELIQQHHLDSEKYNISKV
;
A
#
# COMPACT_ATOMS: atom_id res chain seq x y z
N MET A 1 -6.19 32.75 0.00
CA MET A 1 -6.32 32.22 1.37
C MET A 1 -6.04 33.34 2.38
N LYS A 2 -6.91 33.50 3.38
CA LYS A 2 -6.73 34.45 4.50
C LYS A 2 -5.75 33.87 5.53
N ARG A 3 -5.12 34.72 6.36
CA ARG A 3 -4.18 34.27 7.40
C ARG A 3 -4.79 33.26 8.38
N GLN A 4 -6.04 33.47 8.79
CA GLN A 4 -6.75 32.53 9.68
C GLN A 4 -6.96 31.16 9.03
N GLU A 5 -7.24 31.12 7.72
CA GLU A 5 -7.32 29.87 6.96
C GLU A 5 -5.91 29.23 6.88
N ALA A 6 -4.86 30.01 6.63
CA ALA A 6 -3.49 29.49 6.60
C ALA A 6 -3.06 28.87 7.95
N GLU A 7 -3.43 29.50 9.07
CA GLU A 7 -3.19 28.96 10.42
C GLU A 7 -3.97 27.67 10.67
N ALA A 8 -5.24 27.60 10.27
CA ALA A 8 -6.04 26.39 10.38
C ALA A 8 -5.48 25.23 9.55
N LEU A 9 -5.01 25.51 8.32
CA LEU A 9 -4.37 24.50 7.46
C LEU A 9 -3.04 24.03 8.07
N ALA A 10 -2.22 24.95 8.57
CA ALA A 10 -0.96 24.63 9.23
C ALA A 10 -1.18 23.75 10.48
N ASP A 11 -2.21 24.03 11.28
CA ASP A 11 -2.59 23.22 12.44
C ASP A 11 -3.04 21.80 12.01
N ILE A 12 -3.79 21.67 10.91
CA ILE A 12 -4.18 20.37 10.34
C ILE A 12 -2.96 19.58 9.87
N ILE A 13 -2.05 20.21 9.13
CA ILE A 13 -0.82 19.56 8.63
C ILE A 13 0.07 19.13 9.80
N LEU A 14 0.20 19.95 10.83
CA LEU A 14 0.97 19.61 12.02
C LEU A 14 0.33 18.44 12.79
N GLN A 15 -1.00 18.40 12.88
CA GLN A 15 -1.71 17.27 13.47
C GLN A 15 -1.47 15.99 12.65
N GLU A 16 -1.56 16.06 11.33
CA GLU A 16 -1.31 14.94 10.42
C GLU A 16 0.11 14.38 10.52
N LEU A 17 1.11 15.24 10.69
CA LEU A 17 2.51 14.83 10.89
C LEU A 17 2.71 14.06 12.21
N LYS A 18 2.00 14.47 13.28
CA LYS A 18 2.03 13.82 14.60
C LYS A 18 1.25 12.51 14.61
N ASP A 19 0.01 12.56 14.15
CA ASP A 19 -0.93 11.45 14.15
C ASP A 19 -1.78 11.48 12.88
N PRO A 20 -1.54 10.56 11.92
CA PRO A 20 -2.24 10.56 10.63
C PRO A 20 -3.75 10.48 10.80
N ILE A 21 -4.47 11.47 10.27
CA ILE A 21 -5.92 11.57 10.37
C ILE A 21 -6.55 10.77 9.21
N ASP A 22 -7.73 10.19 9.43
CA ASP A 22 -8.51 9.62 8.35
C ASP A 22 -8.78 10.66 7.25
N ILE A 23 -8.61 10.25 5.99
CA ILE A 23 -8.83 11.11 4.83
C ILE A 23 -10.25 11.69 4.78
N GLN A 24 -11.27 10.91 5.15
CA GLN A 24 -12.66 11.39 5.17
C GLN A 24 -12.84 12.51 6.18
N LYS A 25 -12.25 12.38 7.38
CA LYS A 25 -12.30 13.41 8.43
C LYS A 25 -11.56 14.68 8.02
N VAL A 26 -10.48 14.55 7.25
CA VAL A 26 -9.77 15.71 6.70
C VAL A 26 -10.64 16.43 5.67
N PHE A 27 -11.27 15.70 4.75
CA PHE A 27 -12.20 16.29 3.77
C PHE A 27 -13.36 17.03 4.44
N GLU A 28 -14.00 16.43 5.46
CA GLU A 28 -15.10 17.06 6.20
C GLU A 28 -14.70 18.37 6.90
N LYS A 29 -13.47 18.42 7.46
CA LYS A 29 -12.93 19.64 8.07
C LYS A 29 -12.64 20.70 7.03
N VAL A 30 -12.10 20.29 5.89
CA VAL A 30 -11.64 21.19 4.83
C VAL A 30 -12.82 21.83 4.08
N GLU A 31 -13.84 21.04 3.73
CA GLU A 31 -15.01 21.50 2.96
C GLU A 31 -15.78 22.63 3.68
N LYS A 32 -15.75 22.65 5.02
CA LYS A 32 -16.50 23.63 5.82
C LYS A 32 -15.74 24.92 6.12
N GLN A 33 -14.40 24.92 6.03
CA GLN A 33 -13.57 25.97 6.62
C GLN A 33 -12.70 26.74 5.63
N PHE A 34 -12.56 26.27 4.39
CA PHE A 34 -11.56 26.82 3.47
C PHE A 34 -12.17 27.23 2.14
N THR A 35 -11.70 28.36 1.63
CA THR A 35 -11.94 28.80 0.26
C THR A 35 -10.84 28.21 -0.64
N ASP A 36 -11.15 27.81 -1.87
CA ASP A 36 -10.20 27.20 -2.82
C ASP A 36 -8.84 27.93 -2.82
N ALA A 37 -7.82 27.24 -2.32
CA ALA A 37 -6.47 27.75 -2.16
C ALA A 37 -5.46 26.74 -2.75
N PRO A 38 -4.41 27.19 -3.46
CA PRO A 38 -3.43 26.29 -4.06
C PRO A 38 -2.80 25.30 -3.06
N GLN A 39 -2.45 25.78 -1.87
CA GLN A 39 -1.79 24.99 -0.82
C GLN A 39 -2.73 23.93 -0.22
N LEU A 40 -4.02 24.22 -0.19
CA LEU A 40 -5.04 23.28 0.25
C LEU A 40 -5.21 22.14 -0.76
N ILE A 41 -5.28 22.49 -2.05
CA ILE A 41 -5.37 21.52 -3.15
C ILE A 41 -4.11 20.63 -3.16
N GLU A 42 -2.94 21.23 -2.98
CA GLU A 42 -1.67 20.49 -2.88
C GLU A 42 -1.64 19.54 -1.68
N PHE A 43 -2.09 19.97 -0.51
CA PHE A 43 -2.22 19.10 0.66
C PHE A 43 -3.17 17.93 0.44
N ILE A 44 -4.38 18.19 -0.06
CA ILE A 44 -5.40 17.17 -0.33
C ILE A 44 -4.89 16.16 -1.36
N SER A 45 -4.36 16.65 -2.49
CA SER A 45 -3.86 15.79 -3.56
C SER A 45 -2.70 14.93 -3.09
N THR A 46 -1.82 15.48 -2.26
CA THR A 46 -0.72 14.75 -1.64
C THR A 46 -1.25 13.66 -0.71
N LYS A 47 -2.17 13.98 0.19
CA LYS A 47 -2.78 13.01 1.12
C LYS A 47 -3.49 11.88 0.38
N ASP A 48 -4.30 12.21 -0.61
CA ASP A 48 -5.05 11.24 -1.41
C ASP A 48 -4.11 10.34 -2.23
N ARG A 49 -3.06 10.90 -2.87
CA ARG A 49 -2.04 10.12 -3.58
C ARG A 49 -1.38 9.08 -2.68
N GLN A 50 -1.06 9.47 -1.43
CA GLN A 50 -0.42 8.57 -0.48
C GLN A 50 -1.39 7.51 0.04
N PHE A 51 -2.63 7.90 0.36
CA PHE A 51 -3.69 6.97 0.73
C PHE A 51 -3.90 5.88 -0.33
N ARG A 52 -4.01 6.28 -1.60
CA ARG A 52 -4.17 5.31 -2.72
C ARG A 52 -2.99 4.35 -2.85
N ARG A 53 -1.75 4.84 -2.67
CA ARG A 53 -0.54 3.99 -2.72
C ARG A 53 -0.50 2.97 -1.59
N ILE A 54 -0.82 3.38 -0.36
CA ILE A 54 -0.88 2.49 0.80
C ILE A 54 -2.00 1.47 0.61
N PHE A 55 -3.20 1.95 0.24
CA PHE A 55 -4.36 1.10 -0.01
C PHE A 55 -4.08 0.04 -1.07
N TYR A 56 -3.40 0.39 -2.17
CA TYR A 56 -3.02 -0.57 -3.20
C TYR A 56 -2.08 -1.66 -2.67
N LEU A 57 -1.05 -1.28 -1.91
CA LEU A 57 -0.08 -2.23 -1.34
C LEU A 57 -0.72 -3.15 -0.28
N GLU A 58 -1.64 -2.63 0.52
CA GLU A 58 -2.39 -3.42 1.49
C GLU A 58 -3.43 -4.32 0.82
N SER A 59 -4.13 -3.81 -0.19
CA SER A 59 -5.08 -4.59 -1.00
C SER A 59 -4.38 -5.71 -1.75
N GLU A 60 -3.20 -5.48 -2.31
CA GLU A 60 -2.37 -6.52 -2.94
C GLU A 60 -2.02 -7.61 -1.92
N ARG A 61 -1.67 -7.23 -0.69
CA ARG A 61 -1.39 -8.18 0.40
C ARG A 61 -2.62 -9.01 0.77
N VAL A 62 -3.78 -8.38 0.93
CA VAL A 62 -5.05 -9.05 1.26
C VAL A 62 -5.48 -9.98 0.13
N TRP A 63 -5.41 -9.50 -1.11
CA TRP A 63 -5.73 -10.29 -2.30
C TRP A 63 -4.83 -11.51 -2.40
N PHE A 64 -3.51 -11.36 -2.24
CA PHE A 64 -2.59 -12.49 -2.32
C PHE A 64 -2.80 -13.49 -1.18
N LYS A 65 -3.11 -13.00 0.04
CA LYS A 65 -3.38 -13.87 1.19
C LYS A 65 -4.67 -14.68 1.02
N LEU A 66 -5.73 -14.08 0.48
CA LEU A 66 -7.05 -14.71 0.34
C LEU A 66 -7.20 -15.48 -0.98
N TYR A 67 -6.92 -14.82 -2.10
CA TYR A 67 -7.09 -15.38 -3.44
C TYR A 67 -5.87 -16.16 -3.90
N GLY A 68 -4.65 -15.72 -3.58
CA GLY A 68 -3.44 -16.44 -3.96
C GLY A 68 -3.40 -17.86 -3.39
N TRP A 69 -3.76 -18.03 -2.11
CA TRP A 69 -3.86 -19.36 -1.49
C TRP A 69 -5.00 -20.21 -2.03
N THR A 70 -6.16 -19.60 -2.31
CA THR A 70 -7.31 -20.32 -2.86
C THR A 70 -7.01 -20.80 -4.28
N MET A 71 -6.43 -19.93 -5.12
CA MET A 71 -6.05 -20.26 -6.49
C MET A 71 -4.93 -21.31 -6.52
N ALA A 72 -3.96 -21.24 -5.61
CA ALA A 72 -2.93 -22.26 -5.44
C ALA A 72 -3.54 -23.62 -5.03
N LYS A 73 -4.54 -23.65 -4.14
CA LYS A 73 -5.26 -24.89 -3.78
C LYS A 73 -6.02 -25.46 -4.97
N THR A 74 -6.72 -24.64 -5.75
CA THR A 74 -7.44 -25.10 -6.94
C THR A 74 -6.50 -25.68 -8.00
N LEU A 75 -5.36 -25.02 -8.24
CA LEU A 75 -4.32 -25.53 -9.14
C LEU A 75 -3.71 -26.84 -8.63
N MET A 76 -3.54 -26.99 -7.31
CA MET A 76 -3.11 -28.25 -6.70
C MET A 76 -4.11 -29.37 -6.95
N PHE A 77 -5.40 -29.12 -6.69
CA PHE A 77 -6.45 -30.10 -6.96
C PHE A 77 -6.51 -30.49 -8.44
N LEU A 78 -6.42 -29.53 -9.36
CA LEU A 78 -6.37 -29.80 -10.80
C LEU A 78 -5.11 -30.58 -11.20
N GLY A 79 -3.96 -30.30 -10.58
CA GLY A 79 -2.74 -31.06 -10.77
C GLY A 79 -2.87 -32.51 -10.29
N ILE A 80 -3.46 -32.72 -9.11
CA ILE A 80 -3.73 -34.06 -8.55
C ILE A 80 -4.73 -34.81 -9.43
N ILE A 81 -5.84 -34.18 -9.83
CA ILE A 81 -6.86 -34.77 -10.71
C ILE A 81 -6.24 -35.14 -12.06
N SER A 82 -5.45 -34.26 -12.67
CA SER A 82 -4.75 -34.54 -13.92
C SER A 82 -3.79 -35.71 -13.76
N ALA A 83 -3.05 -35.79 -12.66
CA ALA A 83 -2.14 -36.91 -12.37
C ALA A 83 -2.89 -38.24 -12.18
N VAL A 84 -4.06 -38.21 -11.50
CA VAL A 84 -4.92 -39.39 -11.32
C VAL A 84 -5.53 -39.83 -12.65
N LEU A 85 -6.07 -38.91 -13.46
CA LEU A 85 -6.59 -39.22 -14.79
C LEU A 85 -5.51 -39.82 -15.69
N PHE A 86 -4.29 -39.28 -15.63
CA PHE A 86 -3.15 -39.81 -16.39
C PHE A 86 -2.75 -41.21 -15.90
N TYR A 87 -2.75 -41.45 -14.58
CA TYR A 87 -2.50 -42.75 -13.98
C TYR A 87 -3.59 -43.78 -14.32
N ILE A 88 -4.87 -43.39 -14.40
CA ILE A 88 -5.95 -44.27 -14.84
C ILE A 88 -5.83 -44.56 -16.34
N SER A 89 -5.32 -43.61 -17.13
CA SER A 89 -5.06 -43.77 -18.57
C SER A 89 -3.77 -44.57 -18.88
N LYS A 90 -3.12 -45.15 -17.85
CA LYS A 90 -1.76 -45.72 -17.91
C LYS A 90 -1.55 -46.88 -18.88
N ASP A 91 -2.61 -47.53 -19.34
CA ASP A 91 -2.52 -48.69 -20.23
C ASP A 91 -1.93 -48.34 -21.63
N ARG A 92 -1.56 -47.06 -21.87
CA ARG A 92 -0.99 -46.57 -23.14
C ARG A 92 0.35 -45.83 -23.03
N VAL A 93 0.89 -45.59 -21.82
CA VAL A 93 2.12 -44.79 -21.61
C VAL A 93 2.91 -45.38 -20.45
N ASP A 94 4.24 -45.43 -20.52
CA ASP A 94 5.08 -45.99 -19.45
C ASP A 94 5.10 -45.07 -18.20
N VAL A 95 4.25 -45.39 -17.21
CA VAL A 95 3.86 -44.49 -16.11
C VAL A 95 4.85 -44.45 -14.94
N ALA A 96 5.79 -45.39 -14.88
CA ALA A 96 6.76 -45.49 -13.79
C ALA A 96 7.65 -44.23 -13.64
N ASN A 97 7.85 -43.48 -14.72
CA ASN A 97 8.71 -42.29 -14.71
C ASN A 97 7.95 -40.96 -14.62
N VAL A 98 6.65 -40.88 -14.92
CA VAL A 98 5.95 -39.58 -15.08
C VAL A 98 5.43 -39.01 -13.76
N PHE A 99 4.98 -39.88 -12.85
CA PHE A 99 4.36 -39.47 -11.58
C PHE A 99 5.31 -38.71 -10.63
N PRO A 100 6.60 -39.13 -10.46
CA PRO A 100 7.57 -38.37 -9.66
C PRO A 100 7.85 -36.97 -10.22
N TYR A 101 7.91 -36.80 -11.55
CA TYR A 101 8.12 -35.48 -12.17
C TYR A 101 6.93 -34.55 -11.99
N PHE A 102 5.69 -35.07 -11.98
CA PHE A 102 4.50 -34.27 -11.69
C PHE A 102 4.48 -33.76 -10.24
N ILE A 103 4.78 -34.65 -9.28
CA ILE A 103 4.89 -34.26 -7.86
C ILE A 103 6.02 -33.26 -7.66
N PHE A 104 7.17 -33.48 -8.30
CA PHE A 104 8.31 -32.57 -8.21
C PHE A 104 8.00 -31.20 -8.85
N GLY A 105 7.32 -31.17 -9.99
CA GLY A 105 6.88 -29.93 -10.64
C GLY A 105 5.88 -29.14 -9.79
N ALA A 106 4.89 -29.81 -9.19
CA ALA A 106 3.94 -29.18 -8.28
C ALA A 106 4.62 -28.65 -7.00
N SER A 107 5.57 -29.42 -6.45
CA SER A 107 6.34 -29.04 -5.26
C SER A 107 7.27 -27.85 -5.55
N ALA A 108 7.96 -27.85 -6.68
CA ALA A 108 8.82 -26.76 -7.13
C ALA A 108 8.03 -25.47 -7.40
N TYR A 109 6.85 -25.58 -8.02
CA TYR A 109 5.94 -24.45 -8.21
C TYR A 109 5.48 -23.84 -6.89
N TYR A 110 5.16 -24.67 -5.89
CA TYR A 110 4.78 -24.19 -4.56
C TYR A 110 5.93 -23.56 -3.79
N LEU A 111 7.13 -24.16 -3.84
CA LEU A 111 8.33 -23.57 -3.27
C LEU A 111 8.62 -22.21 -3.91
N PHE A 112 8.44 -22.10 -5.22
CA PHE A 112 8.59 -20.85 -5.97
C PHE A 112 7.55 -19.79 -5.56
N LEU A 113 6.27 -20.14 -5.45
CA LEU A 113 5.23 -19.22 -4.96
C LEU A 113 5.50 -18.77 -3.51
N TYR A 114 5.94 -19.68 -2.65
CA TYR A 114 6.29 -19.38 -1.27
C TYR A 114 7.46 -18.40 -1.18
N LEU A 115 8.55 -18.66 -1.92
CA LEU A 115 9.72 -17.79 -1.99
C LEU A 115 9.38 -16.42 -2.59
N LEU A 116 8.58 -16.37 -3.67
CA LEU A 116 8.08 -15.12 -4.24
C LEU A 116 7.25 -14.33 -3.24
N SER A 117 6.40 -14.99 -2.46
CA SER A 117 5.57 -14.33 -1.44
C SER A 117 6.44 -13.66 -0.37
N ILE A 118 7.43 -14.37 0.19
CA ILE A 118 8.34 -13.83 1.22
C ILE A 118 9.09 -12.60 0.69
N ASN A 119 9.67 -12.72 -0.51
CA ASN A 119 10.47 -11.64 -1.08
C ASN A 119 9.62 -10.41 -1.41
N ARG A 120 8.38 -10.61 -1.88
CA ARG A 120 7.43 -9.53 -2.19
C ARG A 120 6.92 -8.85 -0.91
N TYR A 121 6.66 -9.60 0.17
CA TYR A 121 6.23 -9.02 1.45
C TYR A 121 7.31 -8.17 2.12
N SER A 122 8.57 -8.63 2.11
CA SER A 122 9.69 -7.86 2.65
C SER A 122 9.89 -6.54 1.89
N LYS A 123 9.80 -6.58 0.54
CA LYS A 123 9.87 -5.39 -0.31
C LYS A 123 8.70 -4.44 -0.08
N ASN A 124 7.48 -4.95 0.11
CA ASN A 124 6.30 -4.11 0.34
C ASN A 124 6.37 -3.36 1.68
N LYS A 125 6.89 -3.97 2.76
CA LYS A 125 7.12 -3.26 4.03
C LYS A 125 8.07 -2.08 3.88
N LYS A 126 9.21 -2.27 3.19
CA LYS A 126 10.17 -1.18 2.92
C LYS A 126 9.55 -0.08 2.06
N LYS A 127 8.74 -0.45 1.06
CA LYS A 127 8.01 0.52 0.22
C LYS A 127 7.03 1.36 1.04
N VAL A 128 6.25 0.75 1.94
CA VAL A 128 5.31 1.49 2.80
C VAL A 128 6.04 2.50 3.68
N ILE A 129 7.17 2.11 4.29
CA ILE A 129 7.99 3.02 5.10
C ILE A 129 8.49 4.20 4.26
N ASN A 130 9.00 3.94 3.06
CA ASN A 130 9.45 5.01 2.16
C ASN A 130 8.30 5.94 1.73
N ILE A 131 7.12 5.40 1.47
CA ILE A 131 5.91 6.17 1.13
C ILE A 131 5.54 7.11 2.28
N ILE A 132 5.58 6.62 3.53
CA ILE A 132 5.29 7.43 4.73
C ILE A 132 6.35 8.52 4.92
N ASN A 133 7.64 8.19 4.76
CA ASN A 133 8.71 9.17 4.91
C ASN A 133 8.62 10.28 3.85
N ASN A 134 8.42 9.90 2.58
CA ASN A 134 8.23 10.87 1.50
C ASN A 134 6.98 11.73 1.73
N TYR A 135 5.89 11.15 2.26
CA TYR A 135 4.70 11.92 2.62
C TYR A 135 4.99 12.97 3.70
N ARG A 136 5.73 12.60 4.75
CA ARG A 136 6.12 13.53 5.82
C ARG A 136 7.00 14.66 5.30
N GLU A 137 7.93 14.36 4.38
CA GLU A 137 8.75 15.36 3.73
C GLU A 137 7.93 16.34 2.88
N GLU A 138 6.98 15.83 2.08
CA GLU A 138 6.05 16.63 1.27
C GLU A 138 5.14 17.51 2.15
N LEU A 139 4.61 17.00 3.26
CA LEU A 139 3.86 17.80 4.22
C LEU A 139 4.72 18.89 4.87
N GLY A 140 5.97 18.55 5.20
CA GLY A 140 6.93 19.49 5.75
C GLY A 140 7.27 20.63 4.80
N SER A 141 7.34 20.38 3.49
CA SER A 141 7.55 21.45 2.49
C SER A 141 6.32 22.34 2.38
N ILE A 142 5.11 21.78 2.28
CA ILE A 142 3.86 22.55 2.23
C ILE A 142 3.72 23.44 3.48
N LEU A 143 4.02 22.91 4.66
CA LEU A 143 3.98 23.67 5.91
C LEU A 143 4.98 24.82 5.92
N LYS A 144 6.21 24.61 5.44
CA LYS A 144 7.23 25.67 5.34
C LYS A 144 6.80 26.78 4.39
N GLU A 145 6.23 26.44 3.24
CA GLU A 145 5.73 27.42 2.28
C GLU A 145 4.58 28.24 2.88
N LEU A 146 3.66 27.60 3.59
CA LEU A 146 2.58 28.28 4.32
C LEU A 146 3.10 29.27 5.36
N ILE A 147 4.09 28.87 6.16
CA ILE A 147 4.71 29.74 7.17
C ILE A 147 5.36 30.97 6.51
N GLN A 148 6.10 30.77 5.42
CA GLN A 148 6.79 31.84 4.71
C GLN A 148 5.82 32.81 4.03
N GLN A 149 4.84 32.29 3.29
CA GLN A 149 3.90 33.11 2.52
C GLN A 149 2.93 33.90 3.39
N HIS A 150 2.59 33.40 4.58
CA HIS A 150 1.62 34.02 5.48
C HIS A 150 2.22 34.60 6.76
N HIS A 151 3.55 34.62 6.89
CA HIS A 151 4.29 35.10 8.07
C HIS A 151 3.77 34.50 9.38
N LEU A 152 3.60 33.18 9.40
CA LEU A 152 3.13 32.44 10.57
C LEU A 152 4.27 32.28 11.59
N ASP A 153 3.91 32.05 12.86
CA ASP A 153 4.86 31.83 13.94
C ASP A 153 5.66 30.53 13.74
N SER A 154 6.93 30.66 13.36
CA SER A 154 7.82 29.52 13.06
C SER A 154 8.16 28.68 14.30
N GLU A 155 8.06 29.23 15.51
CA GLU A 155 8.27 28.46 16.74
C GLU A 155 7.10 27.52 17.02
N LYS A 156 5.86 27.96 16.74
CA LYS A 156 4.65 27.16 16.89
C LYS A 156 4.65 25.94 15.95
N TYR A 157 5.13 26.11 14.72
CA TYR A 157 5.05 25.09 13.67
C TYR A 157 6.39 24.36 13.39
N ASN A 158 7.28 24.31 14.37
CA ASN A 158 8.60 23.71 14.19
C ASN A 158 8.51 22.18 14.01
N ILE A 159 8.82 21.72 12.78
CA ILE A 159 8.78 20.32 12.36
C ILE A 159 9.79 19.45 13.14
N SER A 160 10.88 20.02 13.68
CA SER A 160 11.86 19.25 14.48
C SER A 160 11.32 18.74 15.82
N LYS A 161 10.15 19.22 16.26
CA LYS A 161 9.45 18.77 17.48
C LYS A 161 8.37 17.71 17.20
N VAL A 162 8.27 17.21 15.97
CA VAL A 162 7.25 16.26 15.48
C VAL A 162 7.92 15.04 14.86
#